data_AF-A0A7C6YSA8-F1
#
_entry.id   AF-A0A7C6YSA8-F1
#
_cell.length_a   1.000
_cell.length_b   1.000
_cell.length_c   1.000
_cell.angle_alpha   90.00
_cell.angle_beta   90.00
_cell.angle_gamma   90.00
#
_symmetry.space_group_name_H-M   'P 1'
#
loop_
_entity.id
_entity.type
_entity.pdbx_description
1 polymer ?
#
loop_
_entity_poly.entity_id
_entity_poly.type
_entity_poly.pdbx_seq_one_letter_code
_entity_poly.pdbx_strand_id
1 'polypeptide(L)'
;MKFSMQMSINYYQPNEASLSFESDDPAQAESFGELLLFCCFTLRLLVNFGQSDAGYALAMSLFEISDNLEKVADSNVFNAPKIVEYKGTPGQRQFIAHLVHSKKRLNFKMRTRGFSFFKSDLNFYSINSVLLFLSYLVNKGIRKPGYMMKLADVVKKCAQVFVSRQLTKKNEKGMALVIAGIPDL
;
A
#
# COMPACT_ATOMS: atom_id res chain seq x y z
N MET A 1 -20.77 -0.86 6.51
CA MET A 1 -20.29 -0.26 5.25
C MET A 1 -20.10 -1.34 4.19
N LYS A 2 -20.43 -1.07 2.92
CA LYS A 2 -20.12 -1.96 1.78
C LYS A 2 -19.50 -1.11 0.68
N PHE A 3 -18.29 -1.45 0.27
CA PHE A 3 -17.61 -0.79 -0.85
C PHE A 3 -16.62 -1.76 -1.51
N SER A 4 -16.25 -1.42 -2.72
CA SER A 4 -15.27 -2.09 -3.56
C SER A 4 -14.29 -1.06 -4.10
N MET A 5 -12.99 -1.36 -3.99
CA MET A 5 -11.93 -0.53 -4.54
C MET A 5 -10.95 -1.39 -5.32
N GLN A 6 -10.54 -0.87 -6.47
CA GLN A 6 -9.44 -1.40 -7.25
C GLN A 6 -8.32 -0.37 -7.29
N MET A 7 -7.10 -0.81 -7.00
CA MET A 7 -5.88 -0.05 -7.26
C MET A 7 -5.08 -0.77 -8.35
N SER A 8 -4.57 0.00 -9.31
CA SER A 8 -3.60 -0.49 -10.28
C SER A 8 -2.35 0.38 -10.30
N ILE A 9 -1.19 -0.26 -10.16
CA ILE A 9 0.13 0.34 -10.39
C ILE A 9 0.67 -0.23 -11.69
N ASN A 10 0.98 0.64 -12.65
CA ASN A 10 1.54 0.28 -13.95
C ASN A 10 2.92 0.93 -14.10
N TYR A 11 3.98 0.11 -14.12
CA TYR A 11 5.35 0.58 -14.35
C TYR A 11 5.65 0.64 -15.85
N TYR A 12 6.02 1.84 -16.32
CA TYR A 12 6.54 2.04 -17.68
C TYR A 12 8.06 1.99 -17.71
N GLN A 13 8.70 2.42 -16.61
CA GLN A 13 10.14 2.31 -16.33
C GLN A 13 10.33 1.98 -14.84
N PRO A 14 11.51 1.52 -14.39
CA PRO A 14 11.76 1.24 -12.97
C PRO A 14 11.45 2.42 -12.03
N ASN A 15 11.67 3.65 -12.50
CA ASN A 15 11.46 4.90 -11.79
C ASN A 15 10.20 5.66 -12.23
N GLU A 16 9.34 5.08 -13.07
CA GLU A 16 8.15 5.75 -13.61
C GLU A 16 6.95 4.81 -13.61
N ALA A 17 5.90 5.19 -12.88
CA ALA A 17 4.69 4.39 -12.77
C ALA A 17 3.42 5.26 -12.71
N SER A 18 2.33 4.78 -13.32
CA SER A 18 1.01 5.35 -13.06
C SER A 18 0.31 4.57 -11.95
N LEU A 19 -0.42 5.28 -11.10
CA LEU A 19 -1.24 4.72 -10.03
C LEU A 19 -2.69 5.19 -10.25
N SER A 20 -3.62 4.25 -10.34
CA SER A 20 -5.05 4.55 -10.51
C SER A 20 -5.90 3.85 -9.45
N PHE A 21 -7.02 4.49 -9.10
CA PHE A 21 -8.04 3.96 -8.19
C PHE A 21 -9.41 4.00 -8.86
N GLU A 22 -10.15 2.91 -8.71
CA GLU A 22 -11.55 2.81 -9.09
C GLU A 22 -12.34 2.41 -7.83
N SER A 23 -13.48 3.07 -7.58
CA SER A 23 -14.36 2.75 -6.47
C SER A 23 -15.82 2.70 -6.93
N ASP A 24 -16.60 1.78 -6.39
CA ASP A 24 -18.06 1.72 -6.59
C ASP A 24 -18.83 2.76 -5.73
N ASP A 25 -18.22 3.26 -4.67
CA ASP A 25 -18.72 4.34 -3.82
C ASP A 25 -17.57 5.32 -3.52
N PRO A 26 -17.40 6.39 -4.31
CA PRO A 26 -16.32 7.36 -4.14
C PRO A 26 -16.35 8.07 -2.78
N ALA A 27 -17.53 8.29 -2.20
CA ALA A 27 -17.70 9.03 -0.95
C ALA A 27 -17.30 8.20 0.28
N GLN A 28 -17.61 6.89 0.30
CA GLN A 28 -17.16 5.97 1.37
C GLN A 28 -15.73 5.47 1.17
N ALA A 29 -15.22 5.49 -0.06
CA ALA A 29 -13.85 5.12 -0.38
C ALA A 29 -12.82 6.15 0.09
N GLU A 30 -13.19 7.43 0.18
CA GLU A 30 -12.27 8.46 0.61
C GLU A 30 -11.77 8.21 2.04
N SER A 31 -10.44 8.15 2.18
CA SER A 31 -9.70 7.97 3.43
C SER A 31 -9.78 6.56 4.03
N PHE A 32 -10.95 6.00 4.37
CA PHE A 32 -10.98 4.67 4.99
C PHE A 32 -10.60 3.55 4.00
N GLY A 33 -11.29 3.50 2.86
CA GLY A 33 -11.07 2.44 1.87
C GLY A 33 -9.63 2.44 1.39
N GLU A 34 -9.05 3.63 1.21
CA GLU A 34 -7.65 3.83 0.80
C GLU A 34 -6.65 3.36 1.85
N LEU A 35 -6.84 3.71 3.13
CA LEU A 35 -5.97 3.24 4.21
C LEU A 35 -6.06 1.73 4.40
N LEU A 36 -7.28 1.16 4.32
CA LEU A 36 -7.47 -0.29 4.39
C LEU A 36 -6.84 -1.01 3.19
N LEU A 37 -6.97 -0.44 1.99
CA LEU A 37 -6.35 -0.96 0.78
C LEU A 37 -4.83 -0.92 0.88
N PHE A 38 -4.27 0.17 1.41
CA PHE A 38 -2.85 0.29 1.70
C PHE A 38 -2.38 -0.76 2.71
N CYS A 39 -3.09 -0.93 3.83
CA CYS A 39 -2.79 -2.00 4.80
C CYS A 39 -2.77 -3.37 4.12
N CYS A 40 -3.83 -3.71 3.38
CA CYS A 40 -3.92 -5.01 2.71
C CYS A 40 -2.79 -5.23 1.70
N PHE A 41 -2.47 -4.20 0.92
CA PHE A 41 -1.42 -4.24 -0.09
C PHE A 41 -0.04 -4.42 0.55
N THR A 42 0.30 -3.57 1.51
CA THR A 42 1.59 -3.59 2.21
C THR A 42 1.79 -4.88 2.98
N LEU A 43 0.80 -5.33 3.75
CA LEU A 43 0.90 -6.59 4.49
C LEU A 43 1.00 -7.80 3.57
N ARG A 44 0.28 -7.84 2.44
CA ARG A 44 0.41 -8.93 1.46
C ARG A 44 1.82 -8.99 0.89
N LEU A 45 2.44 -7.85 0.58
CA LEU A 45 3.81 -7.82 0.07
C LEU A 45 4.81 -8.27 1.14
N LEU A 46 4.69 -7.78 2.38
CA LEU A 46 5.49 -8.22 3.52
C LEU A 46 5.36 -9.74 3.77
N VAL A 47 4.14 -10.29 3.69
CA VAL A 47 3.91 -11.73 3.76
C VAL A 47 4.59 -12.49 2.62
N ASN A 48 4.57 -11.94 1.41
CA ASN A 48 5.23 -12.56 0.25
C ASN A 48 6.75 -12.52 0.35
N PHE A 49 7.31 -11.47 0.96
CA PHE A 49 8.73 -11.38 1.27
C PHE A 49 9.16 -12.40 2.33
N GLY A 50 8.28 -12.76 3.26
CA GLY A 50 8.64 -13.56 4.42
C GLY A 50 9.74 -12.87 5.23
N GLN A 51 10.53 -13.62 5.99
CA GLN A 51 11.62 -13.09 6.83
C GLN A 51 12.91 -12.83 6.02
N SER A 52 12.77 -12.27 4.81
CA SER A 52 13.92 -11.92 3.94
C SER A 52 14.44 -10.52 4.21
N ASP A 53 15.68 -10.25 3.81
CA ASP A 53 16.30 -8.92 3.92
C ASP A 53 15.46 -7.84 3.22
N ALA A 54 14.83 -8.16 2.09
CA ALA A 54 13.94 -7.22 1.38
C ALA A 54 12.70 -6.86 2.20
N GLY A 55 12.11 -7.83 2.92
CA GLY A 55 10.98 -7.58 3.82
C GLY A 55 11.39 -6.71 5.01
N TYR A 56 12.54 -6.99 5.61
CA TYR A 56 13.10 -6.19 6.69
C TYR A 56 13.47 -4.77 6.24
N ALA A 57 14.10 -4.62 5.08
CA ALA A 57 14.42 -3.32 4.49
C ALA A 57 13.16 -2.48 4.31
N LEU A 58 12.10 -3.06 3.72
CA LEU A 58 10.81 -2.37 3.59
C LEU A 58 10.23 -1.98 4.95
N ALA A 59 10.20 -2.88 5.92
CA ALA A 59 9.65 -2.57 7.24
C ALA A 59 10.43 -1.46 7.96
N MET A 60 11.76 -1.46 7.88
CA MET A 60 12.60 -0.40 8.45
C MET A 60 12.38 0.94 7.75
N SER A 61 12.27 0.96 6.42
CA SER A 61 11.91 2.19 5.69
C SER A 61 10.55 2.72 6.13
N LEU A 62 9.55 1.84 6.29
CA LEU A 62 8.22 2.26 6.75
C LEU A 62 8.27 2.86 8.18
N PHE A 63 9.10 2.32 9.08
CA PHE A 63 9.31 2.93 10.40
C PHE A 63 9.87 4.34 10.30
N GLU A 64 10.99 4.50 9.60
CA GLU A 64 11.66 5.80 9.44
C GLU A 64 10.75 6.85 8.81
N ILE A 65 10.01 6.44 7.77
CA ILE A 65 9.01 7.27 7.10
C ILE A 65 7.88 7.64 8.06
N SER A 66 7.38 6.69 8.85
CA SER A 66 6.26 6.95 9.77
C SER A 66 6.60 8.02 10.82
N ASP A 67 7.84 8.04 11.30
CA ASP A 67 8.29 9.02 12.31
C ASP A 67 8.58 10.41 11.69
N ASN A 68 8.71 10.51 10.37
CA ASN A 68 9.04 11.76 9.66
C ASN A 68 8.04 12.14 8.57
N LEU A 69 6.83 11.56 8.56
CA LEU A 69 5.92 11.58 7.41
C LEU A 69 5.61 13.00 6.90
N GLU A 70 5.49 13.98 7.80
CA GLU A 70 5.30 15.39 7.46
C GLU A 70 6.49 15.98 6.70
N LYS A 71 7.72 15.70 7.14
CA LYS A 71 8.93 16.16 6.46
C LYS A 71 9.10 15.50 5.10
N VAL A 72 8.71 14.23 4.98
CA VAL A 72 8.80 13.48 3.72
C VAL A 72 7.80 14.01 2.68
N ALA A 73 6.65 14.53 3.13
CA ALA A 73 5.67 15.19 2.26
C ALA A 73 6.23 16.43 1.55
N ASP A 74 7.08 17.19 2.23
CA ASP A 74 7.62 18.46 1.73
C ASP A 74 8.87 18.32 0.85
N SER A 75 9.53 17.16 0.87
CA SER A 75 10.94 17.05 0.44
C SER A 75 11.22 16.09 -0.73
N ASN A 76 10.21 15.46 -1.34
CA ASN A 76 10.42 14.40 -2.36
C ASN A 76 11.38 13.28 -1.87
N VAL A 77 11.54 13.11 -0.56
CA VAL A 77 12.52 12.19 0.06
C VAL A 77 12.17 10.72 -0.15
N PHE A 78 10.93 10.42 -0.52
CA PHE A 78 10.61 9.13 -1.10
C PHE A 78 11.44 8.98 -2.38
N ASN A 79 12.47 8.15 -2.38
CA ASN A 79 13.03 7.54 -3.60
C ASN A 79 11.98 6.61 -4.27
N ALA A 80 10.70 6.96 -4.19
CA ALA A 80 9.61 6.31 -4.87
C ALA A 80 9.69 6.64 -6.37
N PRO A 81 9.16 5.77 -7.22
CA PRO A 81 8.98 6.07 -8.63
C PRO A 81 8.16 7.35 -8.80
N LYS A 82 8.44 8.10 -9.86
CA LYS A 82 7.62 9.24 -10.25
C LYS A 82 6.23 8.75 -10.65
N ILE A 83 5.20 9.32 -10.02
CA ILE A 83 3.81 9.13 -10.44
C ILE A 83 3.59 9.88 -11.75
N VAL A 84 3.16 9.16 -12.79
CA VAL A 84 2.80 9.72 -14.11
C VAL A 84 1.36 9.36 -14.49
N GLU A 85 0.83 10.08 -15.46
CA GLU A 85 -0.47 9.73 -16.04
C GLU A 85 -0.44 8.38 -16.75
N TYR A 86 -1.60 7.71 -16.78
CA TYR A 86 -1.76 6.46 -17.50
C TYR A 86 -1.61 6.69 -19.02
N LYS A 87 -0.67 5.98 -19.66
CA LYS A 87 -0.31 6.19 -21.07
C LYS A 87 -1.27 5.53 -22.08
N GLY A 88 -2.50 5.24 -21.69
CA GLY A 88 -3.48 4.50 -22.50
C GLY A 88 -3.18 3.00 -22.67
N THR A 89 -1.94 2.57 -22.41
CA THR A 89 -1.50 1.17 -22.49
C THR A 89 -1.01 0.67 -21.13
N PRO A 90 -1.18 -0.64 -20.84
CA PRO A 90 -0.70 -1.21 -19.59
C PRO A 90 0.83 -1.17 -19.50
N GLY A 91 1.36 -0.94 -18.29
CA GLY A 91 2.80 -0.95 -18.04
C GLY A 91 3.43 -2.33 -18.21
N GLN A 92 4.76 -2.38 -18.34
CA GLN A 92 5.52 -3.64 -18.47
C GLN A 92 5.48 -4.51 -17.21
N ARG A 93 5.31 -3.88 -16.04
CA ARG A 93 5.12 -4.53 -14.74
C ARG A 93 3.91 -3.92 -14.05
N GLN A 94 3.08 -4.76 -13.44
CA GLN A 94 1.81 -4.31 -12.86
C GLN A 94 1.52 -4.95 -11.52
N PHE A 95 0.97 -4.15 -10.61
CA PHE A 95 0.30 -4.63 -9.41
C PHE A 95 -1.16 -4.22 -9.46
N ILE A 96 -2.06 -5.18 -9.39
CA ILE A 96 -3.50 -4.96 -9.42
C ILE A 96 -4.06 -5.50 -8.11
N ALA A 97 -4.59 -4.63 -7.28
CA ALA A 97 -5.14 -4.94 -5.98
C ALA A 97 -6.65 -4.64 -5.97
N HIS A 98 -7.44 -5.61 -5.54
CA HIS A 98 -8.88 -5.49 -5.44
C HIS A 98 -9.33 -5.78 -4.01
N LEU A 99 -10.03 -4.81 -3.44
CA LEU A 99 -10.55 -4.82 -2.08
C LEU A 99 -12.07 -4.77 -2.14
N VAL A 100 -12.72 -5.73 -1.50
CA VAL A 100 -14.17 -5.69 -1.26
C VAL A 100 -14.38 -5.80 0.24
N HIS A 101 -15.03 -4.81 0.83
CA HIS A 101 -15.39 -4.82 2.23
C HIS A 101 -16.91 -4.80 2.38
N SER A 102 -17.46 -5.68 3.20
CA SER A 102 -18.90 -5.72 3.50
C SER A 102 -19.17 -6.25 4.90
N LYS A 103 -19.78 -5.44 5.77
CA LYS A 103 -20.15 -5.78 7.17
C LYS A 103 -18.99 -6.40 7.98
N LYS A 104 -18.80 -7.72 7.88
CA LYS A 104 -17.76 -8.52 8.58
C LYS A 104 -16.79 -9.26 7.65
N ARG A 105 -16.90 -9.06 6.33
CA ARG A 105 -16.09 -9.76 5.34
C ARG A 105 -15.17 -8.78 4.63
N LEU A 106 -13.88 -9.05 4.73
CA LEU A 106 -12.83 -8.42 3.96
C LEU A 106 -12.31 -9.41 2.92
N ASN A 107 -12.50 -9.09 1.65
CA ASN A 107 -11.90 -9.83 0.57
C ASN A 107 -10.85 -8.96 -0.11
N PHE A 108 -9.61 -9.44 -0.07
CA PHE A 108 -8.49 -8.79 -0.73
C PHE A 108 -7.82 -9.78 -1.68
N LYS A 109 -7.68 -9.36 -2.94
CA LYS A 109 -6.98 -10.09 -3.99
C LYS A 109 -5.91 -9.16 -4.59
N MET A 110 -4.71 -9.68 -4.76
CA MET A 110 -3.63 -8.99 -5.44
C MET A 110 -3.09 -9.89 -6.54
N ARG A 111 -2.88 -9.32 -7.72
CA ARG A 111 -2.26 -9.96 -8.87
C ARG A 111 -1.08 -9.12 -9.32
N THR A 112 -0.05 -9.81 -9.78
CA THR A 112 1.10 -9.18 -10.43
C THR A 112 1.15 -9.63 -11.88
N ARG A 113 1.59 -8.76 -12.80
CA ARG A 113 1.78 -9.08 -14.21
C ARG A 113 3.12 -8.58 -14.71
N GLY A 114 3.68 -9.30 -15.68
CA GLY A 114 4.95 -8.97 -16.32
C GLY A 114 6.19 -9.42 -15.54
N PHE A 115 6.08 -9.95 -14.33
CA PHE A 115 7.25 -10.42 -13.57
C PHE A 115 7.71 -11.79 -14.07
N SER A 116 9.02 -11.94 -14.24
CA SER A 116 9.67 -13.22 -14.53
C SER A 116 9.71 -14.10 -13.27
N PHE A 117 10.09 -15.37 -13.43
CA PHE A 117 10.26 -16.30 -12.30
C PHE A 117 11.34 -15.86 -11.29
N PHE A 118 12.27 -14.98 -11.68
CA PHE A 118 13.30 -14.46 -10.80
C PHE A 118 12.71 -13.44 -9.81
N LYS A 119 12.82 -13.76 -8.52
CA LYS A 119 12.23 -12.97 -7.43
C LYS A 119 12.90 -11.60 -7.21
N SER A 120 14.12 -11.38 -7.67
CA SER A 120 14.87 -10.14 -7.44
C SER A 120 14.17 -8.92 -8.05
N ASP A 121 13.72 -9.02 -9.31
CA ASP A 121 12.93 -7.97 -9.96
C ASP A 121 11.65 -7.70 -9.17
N LEU A 122 10.92 -8.75 -8.80
CA LEU A 122 9.68 -8.61 -8.06
C LEU A 122 9.90 -7.90 -6.71
N ASN A 123 11.01 -8.15 -6.03
CA ASN A 123 11.34 -7.50 -4.76
C ASN A 123 11.52 -6.00 -4.94
N PHE A 124 12.33 -5.59 -5.92
CA PHE A 124 12.55 -4.17 -6.24
C PHE A 124 11.22 -3.45 -6.50
N TYR A 125 10.39 -3.99 -7.39
CA TYR A 125 9.13 -3.35 -7.74
C TYR A 125 8.09 -3.39 -6.61
N SER A 126 8.12 -4.42 -5.76
CA SER A 126 7.22 -4.52 -4.61
C SER A 126 7.49 -3.45 -3.56
N ILE A 127 8.76 -3.23 -3.21
CA ILE A 127 9.17 -2.15 -2.28
C ILE A 127 8.74 -0.80 -2.86
N ASN A 128 9.11 -0.53 -4.11
CA ASN A 128 8.77 0.70 -4.80
C ASN A 128 7.25 0.91 -4.93
N SER A 129 6.45 -0.15 -5.04
CA SER A 129 4.99 -0.03 -5.11
C SER A 129 4.39 0.42 -3.80
N VAL A 130 4.91 -0.05 -2.66
CA VAL A 130 4.46 0.43 -1.34
C VAL A 130 4.83 1.89 -1.16
N LEU A 131 6.06 2.28 -1.50
CA LEU A 131 6.50 3.68 -1.39
C LEU A 131 5.72 4.60 -2.34
N LEU A 132 5.44 4.16 -3.56
CA LEU A 132 4.61 4.90 -4.53
C LEU A 132 3.19 5.12 -3.99
N PHE A 133 2.56 4.07 -3.46
CA PHE A 133 1.22 4.17 -2.90
C PHE A 133 1.22 5.09 -1.66
N LEU A 134 2.22 4.98 -0.80
CA LEU A 134 2.36 5.87 0.35
C LEU A 134 2.53 7.33 -0.08
N SER A 135 3.39 7.62 -1.07
CA SER A 135 3.59 8.95 -1.63
C SER A 135 2.27 9.53 -2.18
N TYR A 136 1.47 8.72 -2.87
CA TYR A 136 0.14 9.13 -3.31
C TYR A 136 -0.77 9.52 -2.15
N LEU A 137 -0.84 8.70 -1.09
CA LEU A 137 -1.70 8.97 0.07
C LEU A 137 -1.25 10.22 0.82
N VAL A 138 0.05 10.44 0.96
CA VAL A 138 0.62 11.66 1.54
C VAL A 138 0.18 12.89 0.74
N ASN A 139 0.35 12.88 -0.57
CA ASN A 139 -0.03 13.99 -1.44
C ASN A 139 -1.54 14.27 -1.43
N LYS A 140 -2.37 13.21 -1.40
CA LYS A 140 -3.84 13.34 -1.31
C LYS A 140 -4.29 13.84 0.07
N GLY A 141 -3.56 13.47 1.11
CA GLY A 141 -3.92 13.63 2.51
C GLY A 141 -3.42 14.91 3.18
N ILE A 142 -2.45 15.61 2.59
CA ILE A 142 -1.72 16.71 3.24
C ILE A 142 -2.63 17.86 3.73
N ARG A 143 -3.79 18.07 3.09
CA ARG A 143 -4.77 19.11 3.45
C ARG A 143 -5.90 18.62 4.35
N LYS A 144 -5.96 17.32 4.67
CA LYS A 144 -7.05 16.71 5.46
C LYS A 144 -6.67 16.69 6.95
N PRO A 145 -7.41 17.37 7.84
CA PRO A 145 -7.09 17.41 9.28
C PRO A 145 -6.97 16.00 9.89
N GLY A 146 -5.89 15.75 10.63
CA GLY A 146 -5.64 14.47 11.31
C GLY A 146 -5.31 13.28 10.41
N TYR A 147 -5.38 13.42 9.08
CA TYR A 147 -5.11 12.33 8.14
C TYR A 147 -3.65 11.88 8.18
N MET A 148 -2.70 12.81 8.21
CA MET A 148 -1.26 12.50 8.23
C MET A 148 -0.87 11.71 9.49
N MET A 149 -1.40 12.08 10.65
CA MET A 149 -1.20 11.35 11.90
C MET A 149 -1.76 9.92 11.81
N LYS A 150 -2.95 9.75 11.23
CA LYS A 150 -3.54 8.42 11.00
C LYS A 150 -2.74 7.59 10.00
N LEU A 151 -2.26 8.20 8.92
CA LEU A 151 -1.43 7.53 7.91
C LEU A 151 -0.09 7.09 8.52
N ALA A 152 0.55 7.95 9.32
CA ALA A 152 1.79 7.61 10.03
C ALA A 152 1.60 6.41 10.96
N ASP A 153 0.52 6.40 11.76
CA ASP A 153 0.18 5.27 12.63
C ASP A 153 -0.07 3.97 11.85
N VAL A 154 -0.81 4.05 10.73
CA VAL A 154 -1.07 2.91 9.84
C VAL A 154 0.25 2.34 9.27
N VAL A 155 1.12 3.20 8.76
CA VAL A 155 2.43 2.83 8.21
C VAL A 155 3.29 2.15 9.27
N LYS A 156 3.38 2.76 10.45
CA LYS A 156 4.15 2.24 11.60
C LYS A 156 3.66 0.86 12.02
N LYS A 157 2.35 0.69 12.18
CA LYS A 157 1.75 -0.59 12.59
C LYS A 157 1.91 -1.69 11.55
N CYS A 158 1.86 -1.39 10.26
CA CYS A 158 2.17 -2.36 9.22
C CYS A 158 3.60 -2.91 9.35
N ALA A 159 4.57 -2.02 9.62
CA ALA A 159 5.96 -2.42 9.88
C ALA A 159 6.10 -3.24 11.17
N GLN A 160 5.46 -2.80 12.27
CA GLN A 160 5.50 -3.49 13.57
C GLN A 160 4.99 -4.92 13.50
N VAL A 161 3.85 -5.16 12.85
CA VAL A 161 3.25 -6.50 12.77
C VAL A 161 4.13 -7.47 11.98
N PHE A 162 4.87 -6.98 10.98
CA PHE A 162 5.85 -7.78 10.27
C PHE A 162 7.08 -8.09 11.13
N VAL A 163 7.67 -7.07 11.77
CA VAL A 163 8.88 -7.23 12.60
C VAL A 163 8.63 -8.08 13.85
N SER A 164 7.43 -8.02 14.43
CA SER A 164 7.01 -8.87 15.56
C SER A 164 6.84 -10.35 15.18
N ARG A 165 7.00 -10.70 13.90
CA ARG A 165 6.85 -12.07 13.36
C ARG A 165 5.45 -12.66 13.53
N GLN A 166 4.45 -11.81 13.76
CA GLN A 166 3.05 -12.24 13.89
C GLN A 166 2.33 -12.30 12.55
N LEU A 167 2.90 -11.72 11.48
CA LEU A 167 2.26 -11.61 10.19
C LEU A 167 2.32 -12.93 9.38
N THR A 168 1.15 -13.42 8.95
CA THR A 168 1.01 -14.62 8.11
C THR A 168 -0.05 -14.42 7.04
N LYS A 169 -0.06 -15.28 6.00
CA LYS A 169 -1.14 -15.30 4.99
C LYS A 169 -2.53 -15.50 5.61
N LYS A 170 -2.62 -16.17 6.76
CA LYS A 170 -3.90 -16.48 7.42
C LYS A 170 -4.49 -15.27 8.13
N ASN A 171 -3.66 -14.39 8.69
CA ASN A 171 -4.10 -13.28 9.53
C ASN A 171 -3.88 -11.88 8.92
N GLU A 172 -3.18 -11.75 7.79
CA GLU A 172 -2.87 -10.45 7.16
C GLU A 172 -4.11 -9.55 6.98
N LYS A 173 -5.27 -10.13 6.64
CA LYS A 173 -6.51 -9.38 6.42
C LYS A 173 -7.12 -8.90 7.73
N GLY A 174 -7.08 -9.74 8.76
CA GLY A 174 -7.53 -9.36 10.11
C GLY A 174 -6.66 -8.24 10.67
N MET A 175 -5.34 -8.37 10.53
CA MET A 175 -4.38 -7.33 10.90
C MET A 175 -4.62 -6.03 10.12
N ALA A 176 -4.90 -6.11 8.81
CA ALA A 176 -5.20 -4.92 8.00
C ALA A 176 -6.42 -4.14 8.51
N LEU A 177 -7.49 -4.84 8.94
CA LEU A 177 -8.67 -4.21 9.53
C LEU A 177 -8.36 -3.51 10.85
N VAL A 178 -7.63 -4.19 11.74
CA VAL A 178 -7.24 -3.64 13.04
C VAL A 178 -6.34 -2.41 12.86
N ILE A 179 -5.37 -2.49 11.95
CA ILE A 179 -4.42 -1.40 11.68
C ILE A 179 -5.11 -0.19 11.07
N ALA A 180 -6.01 -0.40 10.10
CA ALA A 180 -6.75 0.69 9.47
C ALA A 180 -7.68 1.44 10.45
N GLY A 181 -7.91 0.88 11.65
CA GLY A 181 -8.53 1.57 12.77
C GLY A 181 -9.98 1.92 12.51
N ILE A 182 -10.83 0.90 12.40
CA ILE A 182 -12.27 1.06 12.65
C ILE A 182 -12.61 0.28 13.93
N PRO A 183 -13.28 0.90 14.92
CA PRO A 183 -13.87 0.19 16.05
C PRO A 183 -14.92 -0.81 15.55
N ASP A 184 -14.96 -2.00 16.14
CA ASP A 184 -15.92 -3.06 15.80
C ASP A 184 -17.32 -2.50 15.49
N LEU A 185 -17.82 -2.73 14.27
CA LEU A 185 -19.23 -2.53 13.91
C LEU A 185 -20.11 -3.62 14.53
#